data_AF-A0A447JR28-F1
#
_entry.id   AF-A0A447JR28-F1
#
_cell.length_a   1.000
_cell.length_b   1.000
_cell.length_c   1.000
_cell.angle_alpha   90.00
_cell.angle_beta   90.00
_cell.angle_gamma   90.00
#
_symmetry.space_group_name_H-M   'P 1'
#
loop_
_entity.id
_entity.type
_entity.pdbx_description
1 polymer ?
#
loop_
_entity_poly.entity_id
_entity_poly.type
_entity_poly.pdbx_seq_one_letter_code
_entity_poly.pdbx_strand_id
1 'polypeptide(L)'
;MQSRGISAAAYHAGLENAIRADVQEKFQRDDLQIVVATVAFGMGINKPNVRFVVHFDIPRNIESYYQETGRAGRDGLPAEAMLYYDPADMAWLRRCLEEKPAGQLQDIERHKLNAMGAFAEAQTCRRLVLLNYFGEGRQEPCGNCDICLDPPKQYDGLNDAQIALSTIGRVNQRFGMGYVVRGDPRRE
;
A
#
# COMPACT_ATOMS: atom_id res chain seq x y z
N MET A 1 3.93 18.13 -3.78
CA MET A 1 5.34 18.01 -3.31
C MET A 1 6.16 19.24 -3.68
N GLN A 2 6.31 19.54 -4.98
CA GLN A 2 7.05 20.73 -5.46
C GLN A 2 6.55 22.06 -4.88
N SER A 3 5.23 22.25 -4.76
CA SER A 3 4.64 23.44 -4.12
C SER A 3 5.00 23.62 -2.65
N ARG A 4 5.50 22.58 -2.00
CA ARG A 4 6.02 22.60 -0.62
C ARG A 4 7.55 22.63 -0.56
N GLY A 5 8.23 22.89 -1.68
CA GLY A 5 9.69 22.98 -1.77
C GLY A 5 10.43 21.63 -1.83
N ILE A 6 9.73 20.51 -2.05
CA ILE A 6 10.35 19.19 -2.12
C ILE A 6 10.84 18.91 -3.54
N SER A 7 12.11 18.50 -3.68
CA SER A 7 12.71 18.06 -4.95
C SER A 7 12.09 16.73 -5.39
N ALA A 8 11.03 16.82 -6.20
CA ALA A 8 10.26 15.67 -6.66
C ALA A 8 9.93 15.76 -8.14
N ALA A 9 9.91 14.62 -8.83
CA ALA A 9 9.46 14.52 -10.23
C ALA A 9 8.48 13.35 -10.41
N ALA A 10 7.60 13.47 -11.41
CA ALA A 10 6.70 12.40 -11.83
C ALA A 10 7.40 11.46 -12.84
N TYR A 11 7.07 10.17 -12.81
CA TYR A 11 7.52 9.19 -13.78
C TYR A 11 6.40 8.21 -14.15
N HIS A 12 5.99 8.19 -15.40
CA HIS A 12 5.01 7.23 -15.91
C HIS A 12 5.22 6.97 -17.41
N ALA A 13 4.61 5.91 -17.94
CA ALA A 13 4.77 5.48 -19.32
C ALA A 13 4.28 6.51 -20.37
N GLY A 14 3.41 7.44 -19.96
CA GLY A 14 2.93 8.53 -20.82
C GLY A 14 3.90 9.70 -21.02
N LEU A 15 5.05 9.73 -20.34
CA LEU A 15 6.09 10.75 -20.56
C LEU A 15 6.98 10.40 -21.75
N GLU A 16 7.48 11.42 -22.45
CA GLU A 16 8.48 11.24 -23.50
C GLU A 16 9.75 10.56 -22.97
N ASN A 17 10.39 9.76 -23.83
CA ASN A 17 11.59 9.01 -23.44
C ASN A 17 12.73 9.92 -22.93
N ALA A 18 12.89 11.11 -23.50
CA ALA A 18 13.90 12.08 -23.06
C ALA A 18 13.64 12.56 -21.61
N ILE A 19 12.38 12.85 -21.27
CA ILE A 19 11.98 13.26 -19.92
C ILE A 19 12.19 12.11 -18.93
N ARG A 20 11.81 10.89 -19.31
CA ARG A 20 12.02 9.69 -18.47
C ARG A 20 13.50 9.46 -18.19
N ALA A 21 14.36 9.62 -19.19
CA ALA A 21 15.81 9.49 -19.04
C ALA A 21 16.38 10.57 -18.10
N ASP A 22 15.98 11.82 -18.27
CA ASP A 22 16.40 12.95 -17.43
C ASP A 22 15.99 12.76 -15.95
N VAL A 23 14.74 12.36 -15.68
CA VAL A 23 14.27 12.07 -14.32
C VAL A 23 15.06 10.92 -13.70
N GLN A 24 15.32 9.85 -14.47
CA GLN A 24 16.09 8.70 -14.00
C GLN A 24 17.55 9.08 -13.70
N GLU A 25 18.17 9.90 -14.53
CA GLU A 25 19.55 10.38 -14.34
C GLU A 25 19.66 11.27 -13.10
N LYS A 26 18.77 12.27 -12.97
CA LYS A 26 18.72 13.16 -11.80
C LYS A 26 18.47 12.41 -10.50
N PHE A 27 17.63 11.38 -10.53
CA PHE A 27 17.40 10.54 -9.35
C PHE A 27 18.64 9.71 -9.01
N GLN A 28 19.34 9.15 -10.01
CA GLN A 28 20.58 8.40 -9.77
C GLN A 28 21.67 9.28 -9.15
N ARG A 29 21.81 10.53 -9.61
CA ARG A 29 22.81 11.51 -9.15
C ARG A 29 22.46 12.23 -7.85
N ASP A 30 21.33 11.91 -7.22
CA ASP A 30 20.82 12.59 -6.02
C ASP A 30 20.41 14.06 -6.24
N ASP A 31 20.23 14.50 -7.51
CA ASP A 31 19.66 15.81 -7.85
C ASP A 31 18.14 15.86 -7.59
N LEU A 32 17.47 14.71 -7.69
CA LEU A 32 16.08 14.51 -7.28
C LEU A 32 16.01 13.71 -5.99
N GLN A 33 15.31 14.23 -5.00
CA GLN A 33 15.09 13.54 -3.73
C GLN A 33 14.01 12.45 -3.85
N ILE A 34 12.94 12.73 -4.61
CA ILE A 34 11.77 11.85 -4.72
C ILE A 34 11.38 11.66 -6.18
N VAL A 35 11.07 10.42 -6.56
CA VAL A 35 10.34 10.13 -7.80
C VAL A 35 8.99 9.54 -7.44
N VAL A 36 7.92 10.18 -7.93
CA VAL A 36 6.55 9.68 -7.83
C VAL A 36 6.24 8.92 -9.11
N ALA A 37 5.99 7.61 -9.00
CA ALA A 37 5.94 6.75 -10.17
C ALA A 37 4.78 5.76 -10.17
N THR A 38 4.38 5.34 -11.38
CA THR A 38 3.65 4.09 -11.57
C THR A 38 4.62 2.92 -11.69
N VAL A 39 4.09 1.69 -11.83
CA VAL A 39 4.87 0.46 -12.06
C VAL A 39 5.88 0.55 -13.22
N ALA A 40 5.74 1.53 -14.11
CA ALA A 40 6.67 1.81 -15.20
C ALA A 40 8.11 2.15 -14.74
N PHE A 41 8.31 2.58 -13.49
CA PHE A 41 9.63 2.90 -12.93
C PHE A 41 10.39 1.67 -12.40
N GLY A 42 9.90 0.47 -12.70
CA GLY A 42 10.42 -0.77 -12.12
C GLY A 42 11.64 -1.41 -12.81
N MET A 43 11.77 -1.32 -14.13
CA MET A 43 12.84 -2.04 -14.83
C MET A 43 14.07 -1.15 -15.03
N GLY A 44 15.23 -1.57 -14.49
CA GLY A 44 16.53 -0.95 -14.81
C GLY A 44 17.04 0.16 -13.88
N ILE A 45 16.35 0.46 -12.79
CA ILE A 45 16.86 1.41 -11.78
C ILE A 45 17.65 0.65 -10.73
N ASN A 46 18.95 0.91 -10.70
CA ASN A 46 19.87 0.37 -9.71
C ASN A 46 20.50 1.50 -8.89
N LYS A 47 19.66 2.23 -8.14
CA LYS A 47 20.14 3.22 -7.16
C LYS A 47 20.31 2.53 -5.81
N PRO A 48 21.55 2.41 -5.27
CA PRO A 48 21.79 1.63 -4.06
C PRO A 48 21.23 2.29 -2.80
N ASN A 49 21.14 3.61 -2.78
CA ASN A 49 20.89 4.43 -1.60
C ASN A 49 19.44 4.96 -1.48
N VAL A 50 18.45 4.22 -1.98
CA VAL A 50 17.04 4.59 -1.78
C VAL A 50 16.65 4.35 -0.32
N ARG A 51 16.24 5.40 0.38
CA ARG A 51 15.94 5.36 1.83
C ARG A 51 14.51 4.96 2.16
N PHE A 52 13.58 5.21 1.27
CA PHE A 52 12.21 4.79 1.47
C PHE A 52 11.52 4.46 0.15
N VAL A 53 10.55 3.56 0.23
CA VAL A 53 9.56 3.30 -0.83
C VAL A 53 8.18 3.51 -0.20
N VAL A 54 7.37 4.34 -0.83
CA VAL A 54 5.99 4.60 -0.39
C VAL A 54 5.02 4.04 -1.42
N HIS A 55 4.18 3.13 -0.98
CA HIS A 55 2.97 2.74 -1.68
C HIS A 55 1.83 3.60 -1.20
N PHE A 56 1.40 4.53 -2.05
CA PHE A 56 0.22 5.36 -1.77
C PHE A 56 -1.07 4.58 -2.04
N ASP A 57 -1.05 3.73 -3.06
CA ASP A 57 -2.11 2.77 -3.37
C ASP A 57 -1.59 1.34 -3.13
N ILE A 58 -2.44 0.46 -2.59
CA ILE A 58 -2.06 -0.93 -2.37
C ILE A 58 -1.77 -1.67 -3.71
N PRO A 59 -0.64 -2.38 -3.83
CA PRO A 59 -0.37 -3.21 -5.00
C PRO A 59 -1.41 -4.32 -5.22
N ARG A 60 -1.46 -4.87 -6.43
CA ARG A 60 -2.41 -5.95 -6.77
C ARG A 60 -2.04 -7.31 -6.19
N ASN A 61 -0.79 -7.50 -5.77
CA ASN A 61 -0.27 -8.76 -5.24
C ASN A 61 1.02 -8.54 -4.44
N ILE A 62 1.40 -9.55 -3.64
CA ILE A 62 2.59 -9.52 -2.80
C ILE A 62 3.88 -9.50 -3.63
N GLU A 63 3.92 -10.13 -4.80
CA GLU A 63 5.11 -10.15 -5.65
C GLU A 63 5.49 -8.74 -6.15
N SER A 64 4.51 -7.95 -6.58
CA SER A 64 4.69 -6.54 -6.93
C SER A 64 5.19 -5.75 -5.72
N TYR A 65 4.51 -5.88 -4.57
CA TYR A 65 4.90 -5.19 -3.34
C TYR A 65 6.35 -5.53 -2.93
N TYR A 66 6.72 -6.80 -2.95
CA TYR A 66 8.05 -7.29 -2.59
C TYR A 66 9.13 -6.76 -3.55
N GLN A 67 8.87 -6.82 -4.87
CA GLN A 67 9.81 -6.31 -5.86
C GLN A 67 10.02 -4.79 -5.74
N GLU A 68 8.94 -4.05 -5.49
CA GLU A 68 8.94 -2.59 -5.44
C GLU A 68 9.62 -2.09 -4.16
N THR A 69 9.26 -2.66 -3.00
CA THR A 69 9.90 -2.32 -1.72
C THR A 69 11.37 -2.76 -1.65
N GLY A 70 11.73 -3.85 -2.33
CA GLY A 70 13.12 -4.31 -2.48
C GLY A 70 14.06 -3.39 -3.29
N ARG A 71 13.59 -2.22 -3.71
CA ARG A 71 14.44 -1.14 -4.25
C ARG A 71 15.10 -0.32 -3.15
N ALA A 72 14.51 -0.29 -1.97
CA ALA A 72 15.04 0.42 -0.83
C ALA A 72 16.25 -0.32 -0.23
N GLY A 73 17.22 0.41 0.31
CA GLY A 73 18.27 -0.17 1.18
C GLY A 73 19.20 -1.19 0.51
N ARG A 74 19.46 -1.09 -0.79
CA ARG A 74 20.36 -2.01 -1.51
C ARG A 74 21.83 -1.88 -1.09
N ASP A 75 22.18 -0.75 -0.49
CA ASP A 75 23.45 -0.52 0.21
C ASP A 75 23.55 -1.21 1.59
N GLY A 76 22.48 -1.88 2.05
CA GLY A 76 22.42 -2.54 3.35
C GLY A 76 22.18 -1.59 4.53
N LEU A 77 22.05 -0.28 4.28
CA LEU A 77 21.74 0.70 5.31
C LEU A 77 20.24 0.73 5.61
N PRO A 78 19.82 1.23 6.80
CA PRO A 78 18.41 1.35 7.15
C PRO A 78 17.59 2.04 6.05
N ALA A 79 16.46 1.42 5.73
CA ALA A 79 15.50 1.93 4.78
C ALA A 79 14.09 1.46 5.16
N GLU A 80 13.07 2.19 4.71
CA GLU A 80 11.68 1.97 5.11
C GLU A 80 10.77 1.69 3.91
N ALA A 81 9.85 0.73 4.09
CA ALA A 81 8.74 0.52 3.17
C ALA A 81 7.47 0.94 3.88
N MET A 82 6.76 1.92 3.32
CA MET A 82 5.53 2.46 3.88
C MET A 82 4.37 2.19 2.94
N LEU A 83 3.32 1.54 3.43
CA LEU A 83 2.08 1.30 2.70
C LEU A 83 0.96 2.12 3.36
N TYR A 84 0.41 3.09 2.64
CA TYR A 84 -0.88 3.66 2.98
C TYR A 84 -1.97 2.68 2.55
N TYR A 85 -2.85 2.32 3.48
CA TYR A 85 -3.89 1.32 3.24
C TYR A 85 -5.26 1.89 3.57
N ASP A 86 -6.15 1.89 2.57
CA ASP A 86 -7.59 2.04 2.75
C ASP A 86 -8.28 0.74 2.29
N PRO A 87 -9.12 0.09 3.12
CA PRO A 87 -9.91 -1.06 2.70
C PRO A 87 -10.78 -0.79 1.45
N ALA A 88 -11.15 0.47 1.18
CA ALA A 88 -11.85 0.86 -0.03
C ALA A 88 -11.04 0.62 -1.32
N ASP A 89 -9.71 0.74 -1.26
CA ASP A 89 -8.82 0.46 -2.40
C ASP A 89 -8.88 -1.02 -2.77
N MET A 90 -8.92 -1.90 -1.76
CA MET A 90 -9.10 -3.34 -1.96
C MET A 90 -10.46 -3.67 -2.56
N ALA A 91 -11.53 -2.99 -2.12
CA ALA A 91 -12.86 -3.16 -2.72
C ALA A 91 -12.88 -2.73 -4.19
N TRP A 92 -12.22 -1.62 -4.52
CA TRP A 92 -12.08 -1.17 -5.91
C TRP A 92 -11.29 -2.17 -6.77
N LEU A 93 -10.15 -2.67 -6.27
CA LEU A 93 -9.35 -3.67 -7.00
C LEU A 93 -10.11 -4.97 -7.24
N ARG A 94 -10.91 -5.42 -6.27
CA ARG A 94 -11.79 -6.60 -6.42
C ARG A 94 -12.83 -6.37 -7.52
N ARG A 95 -13.48 -5.21 -7.55
CA ARG A 95 -14.44 -4.86 -8.61
C ARG A 95 -13.78 -4.87 -9.99
N CYS A 96 -12.62 -4.23 -10.14
CA CYS A 96 -11.89 -4.23 -11.40
C CYS A 96 -11.48 -5.64 -11.86
N LEU A 97 -11.21 -6.54 -10.91
CA LEU A 97 -10.90 -7.93 -11.21
C LEU A 97 -12.14 -8.71 -11.69
N GLU A 98 -13.30 -8.45 -11.10
CA GLU A 98 -14.57 -9.11 -11.46
C GLU A 98 -15.09 -8.70 -12.84
N GLU A 99 -14.71 -7.53 -13.33
CA GLU A 99 -15.00 -7.07 -14.70
C GLU A 99 -14.16 -7.83 -15.76
N LYS A 100 -13.10 -8.56 -15.37
CA LYS A 100 -12.31 -9.39 -16.29
C LYS A 100 -13.03 -10.69 -16.67
N PRO A 101 -12.68 -11.31 -17.81
CA PRO A 101 -13.23 -12.61 -18.20
C PRO A 101 -13.02 -13.67 -17.12
N ALA A 102 -14.08 -14.41 -16.80
CA ALA A 102 -14.03 -15.49 -15.83
C ALA A 102 -13.16 -16.65 -16.33
N GLY A 103 -12.47 -17.31 -15.41
CA GLY A 103 -11.64 -18.47 -15.67
C GLY A 103 -10.41 -18.54 -14.78
N GLN A 104 -9.56 -19.53 -15.04
CA GLN A 104 -8.39 -19.85 -14.21
C GLN A 104 -7.47 -18.65 -13.95
N LEU A 105 -7.27 -17.78 -14.94
CA LEU A 105 -6.44 -16.59 -14.78
C LEU A 105 -7.03 -15.60 -13.76
N GLN A 106 -8.34 -15.38 -13.80
CA GLN A 106 -9.03 -14.51 -12.85
C GLN A 106 -8.95 -15.10 -11.43
N ASP A 107 -9.06 -16.43 -11.29
CA ASP A 107 -8.95 -17.11 -9.99
C ASP A 107 -7.56 -16.95 -9.38
N ILE A 108 -6.51 -17.06 -10.20
CA ILE A 108 -5.12 -16.84 -9.78
C ILE A 108 -4.93 -15.37 -9.32
N GLU A 109 -5.39 -14.41 -10.11
CA GLU A 109 -5.32 -12.98 -9.74
C GLU A 109 -6.11 -12.69 -8.46
N ARG A 110 -7.28 -13.33 -8.28
CA ARG A 110 -8.12 -13.19 -7.08
C ARG A 110 -7.40 -13.72 -5.84
N HIS A 111 -6.78 -14.88 -5.95
CA HIS A 111 -5.99 -15.47 -4.87
C HIS A 111 -4.84 -14.54 -4.46
N LYS A 112 -4.10 -14.00 -5.43
CA LYS A 112 -2.99 -13.07 -5.16
C LYS A 112 -3.46 -11.74 -4.55
N LEU A 113 -4.58 -11.20 -5.02
CA LEU A 113 -5.18 -10.00 -4.45
C LEU A 113 -5.63 -10.23 -3.01
N ASN A 114 -6.27 -11.36 -2.72
CA ASN A 114 -6.68 -11.72 -1.37
C ASN A 114 -5.48 -11.89 -0.44
N ALA A 115 -4.38 -12.48 -0.91
CA ALA A 115 -3.14 -12.56 -0.13
C ALA A 115 -2.57 -11.16 0.19
N MET A 116 -2.63 -10.21 -0.75
CA MET A 116 -2.19 -8.84 -0.51
C MET A 116 -3.07 -8.10 0.51
N GLY A 117 -4.39 -8.27 0.44
CA GLY A 117 -5.31 -7.76 1.46
C GLY A 117 -5.04 -8.36 2.84
N ALA A 118 -4.84 -9.68 2.92
CA ALA A 118 -4.48 -10.36 4.16
C ALA A 118 -3.14 -9.87 4.72
N PHE A 119 -2.17 -9.54 3.87
CA PHE A 119 -0.92 -8.91 4.29
C PHE A 119 -1.15 -7.53 4.92
N ALA A 120 -2.00 -6.69 4.32
CA ALA A 120 -2.30 -5.36 4.84
C ALA A 120 -3.06 -5.41 6.18
N GLU A 121 -3.97 -6.37 6.35
CA GLU A 121 -4.79 -6.55 7.56
C GLU A 121 -4.15 -7.47 8.62
N ALA A 122 -2.93 -7.95 8.37
CA ALA A 122 -2.25 -8.88 9.26
C ALA A 122 -2.05 -8.29 10.67
N GLN A 123 -2.36 -9.11 11.68
CA GLN A 123 -2.07 -8.82 13.10
C GLN A 123 -0.83 -9.57 13.59
N THR A 124 -0.02 -10.08 12.66
CA THR A 124 1.26 -10.74 12.92
C THR A 124 2.39 -10.02 12.20
N CYS A 125 3.64 -10.34 12.55
CA CYS A 125 4.84 -9.76 11.94
C CYS A 125 4.74 -9.74 10.40
N ARG A 126 4.81 -8.56 9.80
CA ARG A 126 4.72 -8.37 8.33
C ARG A 126 5.75 -9.22 7.59
N ARG A 127 6.98 -9.29 8.13
CA ARG A 127 8.06 -10.06 7.51
C ARG A 127 7.76 -11.55 7.51
N LEU A 128 7.10 -12.08 8.54
CA LEU A 128 6.69 -13.49 8.55
C LEU A 128 5.66 -13.77 7.46
N VAL A 129 4.69 -12.87 7.26
CA VAL A 129 3.69 -13.02 6.17
C VAL A 129 4.39 -13.07 4.82
N LEU A 130 5.32 -12.14 4.55
CA LEU A 130 6.06 -12.10 3.28
C LEU A 130 6.92 -13.35 3.07
N LEU A 131 7.72 -13.76 4.05
CA LEU A 131 8.61 -14.92 3.92
C LEU A 131 7.81 -16.21 3.72
N ASN A 132 6.77 -16.44 4.52
CA ASN A 132 5.94 -17.64 4.38
C ASN A 132 5.15 -17.66 3.07
N TYR A 133 4.76 -16.51 2.52
CA TYR A 133 4.15 -16.42 1.19
C TYR A 133 5.07 -16.97 0.09
N PHE A 134 6.38 -16.71 0.19
CA PHE A 134 7.39 -17.23 -0.74
C PHE A 134 7.93 -18.62 -0.38
N GLY A 135 7.34 -19.30 0.61
CA GLY A 135 7.77 -20.62 1.05
C GLY A 135 9.03 -20.62 1.93
N GLU A 136 9.49 -19.46 2.39
CA GLU A 136 10.56 -19.34 3.36
C GLU A 136 9.99 -19.46 4.78
N GLY A 137 9.85 -20.72 5.23
CA GLY A 137 9.26 -21.07 6.53
C GLY A 137 10.00 -20.44 7.71
N ARG A 138 9.42 -19.39 8.30
CA ARG A 138 9.94 -18.72 9.51
C ARG A 138 8.81 -18.45 10.49
N GLN A 139 9.09 -18.59 11.78
CA GLN A 139 8.13 -18.35 12.87
C GLN A 139 8.57 -17.24 13.83
N GLU A 140 9.87 -16.89 13.85
CA GLU A 140 10.40 -15.83 14.72
C GLU A 140 10.04 -14.43 14.20
N PRO A 141 9.39 -13.57 15.02
CA PRO A 141 9.09 -12.19 14.65
C PRO A 141 10.36 -11.38 14.34
N CYS A 142 10.27 -10.39 13.45
CA CYS A 142 11.46 -9.70 12.95
C CYS A 142 11.98 -8.56 13.83
N GLY A 143 11.17 -8.05 14.77
CA GLY A 143 11.52 -6.90 15.60
C GLY A 143 11.67 -5.57 14.85
N ASN A 144 11.31 -5.50 13.56
CA ASN A 144 11.58 -4.35 12.69
C ASN A 144 10.46 -4.11 11.65
N CYS A 145 9.20 -4.30 12.05
CA CYS A 145 8.02 -3.89 11.28
C CYS A 145 7.01 -3.25 12.23
N ASP A 146 6.04 -2.51 11.68
CA ASP A 146 4.96 -1.84 12.41
C ASP A 146 4.31 -2.76 13.48
N ILE A 147 3.91 -3.98 13.11
CA ILE A 147 3.27 -4.93 14.04
C ILE A 147 4.22 -5.41 15.15
N CYS A 148 5.52 -5.50 14.89
CA CYS A 148 6.48 -5.89 15.93
C CYS A 148 6.83 -4.73 16.86
N LEU A 149 6.86 -3.50 16.32
CA LEU A 149 7.26 -2.30 17.05
C LEU A 149 6.12 -1.72 17.88
N ASP A 150 4.88 -1.79 17.38
CA ASP A 150 3.66 -1.42 18.09
C ASP A 150 2.57 -2.49 17.87
N PRO A 151 2.60 -3.59 18.65
CA PRO A 151 1.65 -4.68 18.49
C PRO A 151 0.20 -4.23 18.67
N PRO A 152 -0.74 -4.73 17.84
CA PRO A 152 -2.15 -4.34 17.91
C PRO A 152 -2.76 -4.73 19.26
N LYS A 153 -3.41 -3.76 19.91
CA LYS A 153 -4.10 -3.95 21.19
C LYS A 153 -5.58 -4.18 20.94
N GLN A 154 -6.12 -5.21 21.58
CA GLN A 154 -7.56 -5.49 21.55
C GLN A 154 -8.25 -4.77 22.71
N TYR A 155 -9.53 -4.42 22.52
CA TYR A 155 -10.39 -3.86 23.56
C TYR A 155 -11.82 -4.38 23.40
N ASP A 156 -12.64 -4.23 24.44
CA ASP A 156 -14.07 -4.55 24.35
C ASP A 156 -14.81 -3.46 23.56
N GLY A 157 -15.04 -3.75 22.28
CA GLY A 157 -15.73 -2.85 21.35
C GLY A 157 -17.25 -2.99 21.33
N LEU A 158 -17.88 -3.70 22.27
CA LEU A 158 -19.32 -3.98 22.23
C LEU A 158 -20.16 -2.69 22.15
N ASN A 159 -19.87 -1.72 23.03
CA ASN A 159 -20.61 -0.46 23.07
C ASN A 159 -20.40 0.38 21.81
N ASP A 160 -19.16 0.50 21.34
CA ASP A 160 -18.83 1.25 20.13
C ASP A 160 -19.48 0.64 18.89
N ALA A 161 -19.46 -0.70 18.78
CA ALA A 161 -20.13 -1.43 17.71
C ALA A 161 -21.66 -1.22 17.76
N GLN A 162 -22.28 -1.29 18.94
CA GLN A 162 -23.71 -1.01 19.11
C GLN A 162 -24.07 0.41 18.67
N ILE A 163 -23.27 1.41 19.06
CA ILE A 163 -23.49 2.82 18.67
C ILE A 163 -23.39 2.97 17.15
N ALA A 164 -22.33 2.43 16.54
CA ALA A 164 -22.11 2.51 15.09
C ALA A 164 -23.25 1.83 14.31
N LEU A 165 -23.58 0.57 14.65
CA LEU A 165 -24.64 -0.19 13.99
C LEU A 165 -26.03 0.42 14.21
N SER A 166 -26.32 0.92 15.42
CA SER A 166 -27.58 1.60 15.72
C SER A 166 -27.72 2.89 14.92
N THR A 167 -26.63 3.65 14.77
CA THR A 167 -26.62 4.89 13.97
C THR A 167 -26.88 4.58 12.50
N ILE A 168 -26.21 3.57 11.92
CA ILE A 168 -26.45 3.09 10.55
C ILE A 168 -27.92 2.69 10.35
N GLY A 169 -28.48 1.96 11.32
CA GLY A 169 -29.90 1.56 11.31
C GLY A 169 -30.84 2.77 11.35
N ARG A 170 -30.59 3.75 12.22
CA ARG A 170 -31.43 4.96 12.38
C ARG A 170 -31.42 5.86 11.16
N VAL A 171 -30.34 5.89 10.39
CA VAL A 171 -30.28 6.63 9.12
C VAL A 171 -30.80 5.82 7.92
N ASN A 172 -31.53 4.73 8.20
CA ASN A 172 -32.12 3.83 7.20
C ASN A 172 -31.11 3.28 6.19
N GLN A 173 -29.83 3.15 6.58
CA GLN A 173 -28.75 2.62 5.73
C GLN A 173 -28.53 3.37 4.39
N ARG A 174 -28.93 4.65 4.31
CA ARG A 174 -28.85 5.45 3.07
C ARG A 174 -27.61 6.34 2.96
N PHE A 175 -26.79 6.40 3.99
CA PHE A 175 -25.67 7.33 4.08
C PHE A 175 -24.33 6.60 4.22
N GLY A 176 -23.29 7.14 3.56
CA GLY A 176 -21.92 6.62 3.63
C GLY A 176 -21.16 7.03 4.89
N MET A 177 -19.95 6.49 5.04
CA MET A 177 -19.13 6.61 6.26
C MET A 177 -18.97 8.05 6.76
N GLY A 178 -18.70 9.02 5.87
CA GLY A 178 -18.47 10.42 6.27
C GLY A 178 -19.63 11.02 7.07
N TYR A 179 -20.87 10.74 6.66
CA TYR A 179 -22.08 11.21 7.35
C TYR A 179 -22.36 10.43 8.65
N VAL A 180 -22.14 9.11 8.64
CA VAL A 180 -22.35 8.25 9.82
C VAL A 180 -21.39 8.59 10.95
N VAL A 181 -20.13 8.92 10.63
CA VAL A 181 -19.08 9.21 11.62
C VAL A 181 -19.18 10.63 12.17
N ARG A 182 -19.44 11.64 11.31
CA ARG A 182 -19.35 13.06 11.69
C ARG A 182 -20.70 13.76 11.88
N GLY A 183 -21.82 13.11 11.53
CA GLY A 183 -23.13 13.75 11.50
C GLY A 183 -23.31 14.72 10.32
N ASP A 184 -24.41 15.49 10.32
CA ASP A 184 -24.65 16.52 9.31
C ASP A 184 -23.81 17.77 9.63
N PRO A 185 -22.83 18.16 8.79
CA PRO A 185 -22.00 19.34 9.03
C PRO A 185 -22.79 20.66 9.00
N ARG A 186 -24.09 20.63 8.65
CA ARG A 186 -25.00 21.79 8.68
C ARG A 186 -25.72 21.98 10.01
N ARG A 187 -25.43 21.15 11.02
CA ARG A 187 -26.03 21.21 12.37
C ARG A 187 -25.08 21.77 13.44
N GLU A 188 -23.93 22.31 13.04
CA GLU A 188 -23.05 23.16 13.88
C GLU A 188 -23.24 24.65 13.55
#